data_AF-A0A9P6FCD1-F1
#
_entry.id   AF-A0A9P6FCD1-F1
#
_cell.length_a   1.000
_cell.length_b   1.000
_cell.length_c   1.000
_cell.angle_alpha   90.00
_cell.angle_beta   90.00
_cell.angle_gamma   90.00
#
_symmetry.space_group_name_H-M   'P 1'
#
loop_
_entity.id
_entity.type
_entity.pdbx_description
1 polymer ?
#
loop_
_entity_poly.entity_id
_entity_poly.type
_entity_poly.pdbx_seq_one_letter_code
_entity_poly.pdbx_strand_id
1 'polypeptide(L)'
;MAEELKNKFFHSLFTPQLVQIHELDILTEELSSLRPKATIYAKRVPSSKLFFLENKKQLVNSKKKELAEAKTELASVPNLRP
;
A
#
# COMPACT_ATOMS: atom_id res chain seq x y z
N MET A 1 -32.34 5.90 7.54
CA MET A 1 -31.54 6.62 8.55
C MET A 1 -30.47 5.76 9.24
N ALA A 2 -30.63 4.44 9.39
CA ALA A 2 -29.61 3.58 10.00
C ALA A 2 -28.44 3.16 9.06
N GLU A 3 -28.65 3.15 7.75
CA GLU A 3 -27.61 2.76 6.76
C GLU A 3 -26.56 3.85 6.50
N GLU A 4 -26.94 5.13 6.51
CA GLU A 4 -25.99 6.24 6.37
C GLU A 4 -25.00 6.35 7.54
N LEU A 5 -25.46 6.01 8.75
CA LEU A 5 -24.61 5.99 9.95
C LEU A 5 -23.58 4.86 9.86
N LYS A 6 -23.95 3.67 9.37
CA LYS A 6 -22.98 2.59 9.15
C LYS A 6 -21.92 2.98 8.12
N ASN A 7 -22.31 3.59 7.00
CA ASN A 7 -21.35 4.03 5.99
C ASN A 7 -20.38 5.11 6.52
N LYS A 8 -20.86 6.07 7.34
CA LYS A 8 -19.97 7.05 7.99
C LYS A 8 -19.05 6.41 9.04
N PHE A 9 -19.54 5.42 9.80
CA PHE A 9 -18.73 4.70 10.79
C PHE A 9 -17.65 3.82 10.14
N PHE A 10 -17.96 3.13 9.04
CA PHE A 10 -16.96 2.32 8.33
C PHE A 10 -15.87 3.18 7.67
N HIS A 11 -16.23 4.32 7.08
CA HIS A 11 -15.26 5.29 6.57
C HIS A 11 -14.45 5.98 7.68
N SER A 12 -14.98 6.02 8.92
CA SER A 12 -14.29 6.55 10.10
C SER A 12 -13.30 5.56 10.73
N LEU A 13 -13.45 4.25 10.50
CA LEU A 13 -12.64 3.22 11.18
C LEU A 13 -11.33 2.90 10.44
N PHE A 14 -11.28 3.13 9.13
CA PHE A 14 -10.06 2.95 8.33
C PHE A 14 -9.61 4.31 7.80
N THR A 15 -8.58 4.88 8.42
CA THR A 15 -7.91 6.05 7.86
C THR A 15 -7.38 5.69 6.46
N PRO A 16 -7.42 6.61 5.48
CA PRO A 16 -6.83 6.36 4.15
C PRO A 16 -5.38 5.84 4.21
N GLN A 17 -4.60 6.27 5.22
CA GLN A 17 -3.27 5.74 5.52
C GLN A 17 -3.25 4.23 5.84
N LEU A 18 -4.20 3.74 6.64
CA LEU A 18 -4.24 2.32 7.03
C LEU A 18 -4.55 1.42 5.82
N VAL A 19 -5.44 1.89 4.94
CA VAL A 19 -5.75 1.21 3.67
C VAL A 19 -4.51 1.16 2.77
N GLN A 20 -3.79 2.28 2.63
CA GLN A 20 -2.56 2.33 1.83
C GLN A 20 -1.47 1.39 2.35
N ILE A 21 -1.26 1.33 3.67
CA ILE A 21 -0.29 0.41 4.27
C ILE A 21 -0.68 -1.05 3.99
N HIS A 22 -1.96 -1.39 4.11
CA HIS A 22 -2.45 -2.74 3.83
C HIS A 22 -2.27 -3.13 2.36
N GLU A 23 -2.63 -2.24 1.43
CA GLU A 23 -2.43 -2.45 -0.01
C GLU A 23 -0.94 -2.64 -0.35
N LEU A 24 -0.05 -1.85 0.26
CA LEU A 24 1.40 -1.98 0.09
C LEU A 24 1.95 -3.31 0.64
N ASP A 25 1.39 -3.80 1.76
CA ASP A 25 1.79 -5.07 2.36
C ASP A 25 1.43 -6.23 1.42
N ILE A 26 0.17 -6.28 0.96
CA ILE A 26 -0.31 -7.27 -0.02
C ILE A 26 0.54 -7.24 -1.29
N LEU A 27 0.75 -6.05 -1.86
CA LEU A 27 1.55 -5.90 -3.07
C LEU A 27 2.98 -6.44 -2.88
N THR A 28 3.57 -6.18 -1.72
CA THR A 28 4.94 -6.61 -1.41
C THR A 28 5.02 -8.14 -1.28
N GLU A 29 4.00 -8.75 -0.67
CA GLU A 29 3.89 -10.21 -0.54
C GLU A 29 3.68 -10.87 -1.90
N GLU A 30 2.72 -10.37 -2.69
CA GLU A 30 2.46 -10.86 -4.05
C GLU A 30 3.71 -10.79 -4.90
N LEU A 31 4.38 -9.63 -4.95
CA LEU A 31 5.62 -9.46 -5.70
C LEU A 31 6.72 -10.42 -5.20
N SER A 32 6.83 -10.64 -3.90
CA SER A 32 7.84 -11.55 -3.33
C SER A 32 7.56 -13.00 -3.75
N SER A 33 6.30 -13.42 -3.77
CA SER A 33 5.84 -14.78 -4.10
C SER A 33 6.09 -15.18 -5.56
N LEU A 34 6.21 -14.20 -6.47
CA LEU A 34 6.45 -14.46 -7.89
C LEU A 34 7.75 -15.26 -8.13
N ARG A 35 7.87 -15.92 -9.28
CA ARG A 35 9.13 -16.57 -9.68
C ARG A 35 10.27 -15.54 -9.81
N PRO A 36 11.54 -15.92 -9.59
CA PRO A 36 12.67 -14.98 -9.68
C PRO A 36 12.82 -14.26 -11.03
N LYS A 37 12.42 -14.91 -12.13
CA LYS A 37 12.47 -14.37 -13.50
C LYS A 37 11.11 -13.86 -14.00
N ALA A 38 10.18 -13.56 -13.11
CA ALA A 38 8.89 -13.02 -13.52
C ALA A 38 9.08 -11.65 -14.20
N THR A 39 8.44 -11.46 -15.35
CA THR A 39 8.35 -10.17 -16.03
C THR A 39 7.35 -9.30 -15.29
N ILE A 40 7.76 -8.11 -14.85
CA ILE A 40 6.92 -7.22 -14.06
C ILE A 40 6.84 -5.87 -14.74
N TYR A 41 5.62 -5.38 -14.87
CA TYR A 41 5.34 -4.05 -15.39
C TYR A 41 4.73 -3.21 -14.27
N ALA A 42 5.28 -2.01 -14.04
CA ALA A 42 4.78 -1.11 -13.02
C ALA A 42 4.65 0.33 -13.54
N LYS A 43 3.77 1.09 -12.91
CA LYS A 43 3.68 2.53 -13.12
C LYS A 43 4.71 3.24 -12.24
N ARG A 44 5.47 4.15 -12.81
CA ARG A 44 6.33 5.08 -12.05
C ARG A 44 5.56 6.29 -11.53
N VAL A 45 4.53 6.70 -12.26
CA VAL A 45 3.66 7.82 -11.92
C VAL A 45 2.22 7.31 -11.84
N PRO A 46 1.52 7.44 -10.70
CA PRO A 46 0.17 6.90 -10.54
C PRO A 46 -0.84 7.39 -11.59
N SER A 47 -0.76 8.67 -11.96
CA SER A 47 -1.62 9.29 -12.97
C SER A 47 -1.30 8.89 -14.42
N SER A 48 -0.16 8.23 -14.66
CA SER A 48 0.23 7.80 -16.00
C SER A 48 -0.53 6.55 -16.43
N LYS A 49 -0.79 6.45 -17.73
CA LYS A 49 -1.30 5.22 -18.37
C LYS A 49 -0.18 4.27 -18.82
N LEU A 50 1.08 4.72 -18.76
CA LEU A 50 2.23 3.94 -19.21
C LEU A 50 2.73 3.01 -18.12
N PHE A 51 3.09 1.80 -18.53
CA PHE A 51 3.73 0.80 -17.69
C PHE A 51 5.14 0.53 -18.22
N PHE A 52 6.09 0.40 -17.29
CA PHE A 52 7.49 0.17 -17.61
C PHE A 52 7.90 -1.21 -17.11
N LEU A 53 8.75 -1.89 -17.87
CA LEU A 53 9.37 -3.13 -17.43
C LEU A 53 10.31 -2.80 -16.26
N GLU A 54 10.10 -3.47 -15.13
CA GLU A 54 10.86 -3.23 -13.90
C GLU A 54 11.63 -4.47 -13.46
N ASN A 55 12.78 -4.24 -12.81
CA ASN A 55 13.52 -5.32 -12.17
C ASN A 55 12.81 -5.74 -10.88
N LYS A 56 12.37 -7.00 -10.82
CA LYS A 56 11.67 -7.56 -9.65
C LYS A 56 12.37 -7.27 -8.33
N LYS A 57 13.68 -7.53 -8.23
CA LYS A 57 14.43 -7.42 -6.97
C LYS A 57 14.50 -5.97 -6.51
N GLN A 58 14.74 -5.04 -7.43
CA GLN A 58 14.75 -3.61 -7.13
C GLN A 58 13.37 -3.11 -6.72
N LEU A 59 12.33 -3.54 -7.43
CA LEU A 59 10.95 -3.16 -7.14
C LEU A 59 10.48 -3.65 -5.76
N VAL A 60 10.73 -4.92 -5.43
CA VAL A 60 10.40 -5.47 -4.09
C VAL A 60 11.10 -4.69 -2.98
N ASN A 61 12.39 -4.39 -3.15
CA ASN A 61 13.14 -3.62 -2.15
C ASN A 61 12.59 -2.19 -2.01
N SER A 62 12.21 -1.56 -3.12
CA SER A 62 11.57 -0.23 -3.10
C SER A 62 10.24 -0.27 -2.34
N LYS A 63 9.39 -1.26 -2.59
CA LYS A 63 8.08 -1.39 -1.92
C LYS A 63 8.19 -1.74 -0.46
N LYS A 64 9.17 -2.56 -0.06
CA LYS A 64 9.48 -2.80 1.36
C LYS A 64 9.91 -1.54 2.09
N LYS A 65 10.71 -0.69 1.44
CA LYS A 65 11.14 0.59 2.00
C LYS A 65 9.94 1.54 2.18
N GLU A 66 9.12 1.69 1.14
CA GLU A 66 7.89 2.50 1.17
C GLU A 66 6.92 2.03 2.26
N LEU A 67 6.74 0.71 2.41
CA LEU A 67 5.92 0.12 3.47
C LEU A 67 6.47 0.42 4.88
N ALA A 68 7.79 0.34 5.05
CA ALA A 68 8.43 0.66 6.33
C ALA A 68 8.25 2.14 6.68
N GLU A 69 8.46 3.04 5.72
CA GLU A 69 8.27 4.48 5.88
C GLU A 69 6.80 4.80 6.25
N ALA A 70 5.83 4.25 5.52
CA ALA A 70 4.41 4.44 5.82
C ALA A 70 4.02 3.92 7.22
N LYS A 71 4.55 2.76 7.64
CA LYS A 71 4.34 2.22 8.99
C LYS A 71 4.95 3.13 10.07
N THR A 72 6.13 3.69 9.83
CA THR A 72 6.76 4.64 10.77
C THR A 72 6.02 5.96 10.86
N GLU A 73 5.55 6.50 9.74
CA GLU A 73 4.74 7.72 9.70
C GLU A 73 3.44 7.53 10.49
N LEU A 74 2.74 6.42 10.29
CA LEU A 74 1.53 6.08 11.06
C LEU A 74 1.82 5.99 12.57
N ALA A 75 2.92 5.36 12.97
CA ALA A 75 3.31 5.26 14.37
C ALA A 75 3.66 6.62 15.00
N SER A 76 4.09 7.59 14.20
CA SER A 76 4.39 8.96 14.65
C SER A 76 3.16 9.87 14.78
N VAL A 77 1.98 9.44 14.30
CA VAL A 77 0.73 10.20 14.44
C VAL A 77 0.30 10.15 15.92
N PRO A 78 0.26 11.28 16.65
CA PRO A 78 0.12 11.26 18.12
C PRO A 78 -1.24 10.80 18.69
N ASN A 79 -2.19 10.33 17.87
CA ASN A 79 -3.61 10.22 18.25
C ASN A 79 -4.25 8.83 18.11
N LEU A 80 -3.47 7.74 18.14
CA LEU A 80 -4.01 6.40 18.31
C LEU A 80 -3.38 5.73 19.54
N ARG A 81 -3.71 6.24 20.73
CA ARG A 81 -3.63 5.43 21.95
C ARG A 81 -4.98 4.73 22.14
N PRO A 82 -4.99 3.44 22.55
CA PRO A 82 -6.22 2.72 22.86
C PRO A 82 -7.01 3.38 24.00
#